data_AF-A0A2C9WCK1-F1
#
_entry.id   AF-A0A2C9WCK1-F1
#
_cell.length_a   1.000
_cell.length_b   1.000
_cell.length_c   1.000
_cell.angle_alpha   90.00
_cell.angle_beta   90.00
_cell.angle_gamma   90.00
#
_symmetry.space_group_name_H-M   'P 1'
#
loop_
_entity.id
_entity.type
_entity.pdbx_description
1 polymer ?
#
loop_
_entity_poly.entity_id
_entity_poly.type
_entity_poly.pdbx_seq_one_letter_code
_entity_poly.pdbx_strand_id
1 'polypeptide(L)'
;MGASESALSSSQQALADEITTVSERSQGVDPILERLKSLQISRPILTSPPTEEGSLTDILIRKPSSSSAHATVNPKVLLELFSLFREWQDEKAQEISKKQEEIENKIEVADALATKLLQRFNYSVSTMKTTSQHLSEVHALQVEIGELKGRLTEVISNCDALCKRIATEGPQSLRSSVKPFAVSTADSDIIRKPASQQDLRRPPLTENKPD
;
A
#
# COMPACT_ATOMS: atom_id res chain seq x y z
N MET A 1 -14.41 -43.33 11.09
CA MET A 1 -15.53 -42.74 11.87
C MET A 1 -15.01 -41.42 12.43
N GLY A 2 -15.63 -40.26 12.34
CA GLY A 2 -16.92 -39.82 11.80
C GLY A 2 -16.84 -38.28 11.69
N ALA A 3 -17.73 -37.71 10.90
CA ALA A 3 -17.69 -36.35 10.39
C ALA A 3 -18.26 -35.29 11.36
N SER A 4 -17.81 -34.04 11.16
CA SER A 4 -18.56 -32.77 11.28
C SER A 4 -19.13 -32.39 12.69
N GLU A 5 -19.58 -31.17 13.04
CA GLU A 5 -20.19 -30.03 12.33
C GLU A 5 -19.96 -28.72 13.12
N SER A 6 -19.75 -27.62 12.39
CA SER A 6 -19.98 -26.26 12.88
C SER A 6 -21.49 -26.02 13.00
N ALA A 7 -21.94 -25.43 14.11
CA ALA A 7 -23.32 -24.91 14.22
C ALA A 7 -23.30 -23.52 14.86
N LEU A 8 -23.46 -22.50 14.01
CA LEU A 8 -23.86 -21.17 14.42
C LEU A 8 -25.36 -21.20 14.77
N SER A 9 -25.66 -20.57 15.90
CA SER A 9 -26.95 -20.55 16.57
C SER A 9 -28.09 -20.14 15.65
N SER A 10 -29.15 -20.94 15.69
CA SER A 10 -30.45 -20.68 15.09
C SER A 10 -31.23 -19.63 15.86
N SER A 11 -31.96 -18.78 15.13
CA SER A 11 -33.36 -18.48 15.45
C SER A 11 -34.04 -18.03 14.15
N GLN A 12 -34.60 -19.00 13.43
CA GLN A 12 -35.66 -18.77 12.45
C GLN A 12 -36.97 -18.66 13.24
N GLN A 13 -37.83 -17.69 12.89
CA GLN A 13 -39.09 -17.94 12.17
C GLN A 13 -39.93 -16.65 12.14
N ALA A 14 -40.19 -16.09 10.96
CA ALA A 14 -41.55 -15.89 10.43
C ALA A 14 -41.54 -14.99 9.18
N LEU A 15 -41.73 -15.68 8.04
CA LEU A 15 -42.46 -15.25 6.85
C LEU A 15 -41.85 -14.23 5.86
N ALA A 16 -41.91 -14.65 4.59
CA ALA A 16 -41.65 -13.95 3.33
C ALA A 16 -40.18 -13.86 2.88
N ASP A 17 -39.77 -14.83 2.07
CA ASP A 17 -38.80 -14.63 0.99
C ASP A 17 -39.38 -13.58 0.03
N GLU A 18 -39.15 -12.31 0.31
CA GLU A 18 -39.46 -11.23 -0.61
C GLU A 18 -38.30 -11.09 -1.58
N ILE A 19 -38.44 -11.69 -2.78
CA ILE A 19 -37.53 -11.46 -3.89
C ILE A 19 -37.65 -9.98 -4.27
N THR A 20 -36.67 -9.17 -3.87
CA THR A 20 -36.55 -7.78 -4.29
C THR A 20 -36.18 -7.77 -5.78
N THR A 21 -37.17 -7.68 -6.64
CA THR A 21 -36.95 -7.46 -8.08
C THR A 21 -36.58 -6.00 -8.31
N VAL A 22 -35.50 -5.76 -9.05
CA VAL A 22 -35.08 -4.42 -9.46
C VAL A 22 -36.15 -3.88 -10.42
N SER A 23 -37.05 -3.01 -9.91
CA SER A 23 -38.19 -2.48 -10.67
C SER A 23 -37.82 -1.39 -11.67
N GLU A 24 -36.56 -0.97 -11.76
CA GLU A 24 -36.15 0.12 -12.63
C GLU A 24 -35.30 -0.38 -13.81
N ARG A 25 -36.00 -0.80 -14.88
CA ARG A 25 -35.40 -0.85 -16.21
C ARG A 25 -35.18 0.59 -16.63
N SER A 26 -33.92 1.05 -16.62
CA SER A 26 -33.55 2.32 -17.23
C SER A 26 -34.11 2.37 -18.65
N GLN A 27 -35.06 3.27 -18.89
CA GLN A 27 -35.68 3.52 -20.19
C GLN A 27 -34.72 4.33 -21.08
N GLY A 28 -33.47 3.89 -21.14
CA GLY A 28 -32.48 4.34 -22.11
C GLY A 28 -32.53 3.36 -23.28
N VAL A 29 -32.69 3.87 -24.49
CA VAL A 29 -32.48 3.09 -25.71
C VAL A 29 -31.08 2.50 -25.62
N ASP A 30 -30.96 1.18 -25.84
CA ASP A 30 -29.67 0.50 -25.82
C ASP A 30 -28.70 1.27 -26.75
N PRO A 31 -27.53 1.72 -26.25
CA PRO A 31 -26.58 2.51 -27.03
C PRO A 31 -26.11 1.77 -28.29
N ILE A 32 -26.16 0.43 -28.30
CA ILE A 32 -25.90 -0.39 -29.50
C ILE A 32 -27.02 -0.19 -30.52
N LEU A 33 -28.27 -0.15 -30.06
CA LEU A 33 -29.47 0.01 -30.88
C LEU A 33 -29.55 1.42 -31.49
N GLU A 34 -29.11 2.44 -30.74
CA GLU A 34 -28.96 3.81 -31.26
C GLU A 34 -27.84 3.90 -32.31
N ARG A 35 -26.71 3.21 -32.09
CA ARG A 35 -25.64 3.12 -33.08
C ARG A 35 -26.07 2.38 -34.35
N LEU A 36 -26.80 1.28 -34.22
CA LEU A 36 -27.33 0.52 -35.35
C LEU A 36 -28.31 1.37 -36.17
N LYS A 37 -29.14 2.18 -35.52
CA LYS A 37 -30.07 3.11 -36.20
C LYS A 37 -29.35 4.28 -36.87
N SER A 38 -28.16 4.63 -36.40
CA SER A 38 -27.32 5.71 -36.95
C SER A 38 -26.43 5.25 -38.12
N LEU A 39 -26.32 3.94 -38.36
CA LEU A 39 -25.58 3.41 -39.50
C LEU A 39 -26.34 3.75 -40.79
N GLN A 40 -25.72 4.56 -41.63
CA GLN A 40 -26.23 4.82 -42.97
C GLN A 40 -26.01 3.59 -43.84
N ILE A 41 -27.06 3.16 -44.55
CA ILE A 41 -26.96 2.10 -45.54
C ILE A 41 -26.04 2.61 -46.65
N SER A 42 -24.78 2.14 -46.63
CA SER A 42 -23.82 2.42 -47.70
C SER A 42 -24.33 1.82 -49.01
N ARG A 43 -23.88 2.38 -50.14
CA ARG A 43 -24.24 1.88 -51.47
C ARG A 43 -24.02 0.36 -51.54
N PRO A 44 -24.95 -0.40 -52.14
CA PRO A 44 -24.87 -1.84 -52.19
C PRO A 44 -23.54 -2.27 -52.84
N ILE A 45 -22.86 -3.21 -52.20
CA ILE A 45 -21.60 -3.78 -52.70
C ILE A 45 -21.84 -4.51 -54.04
N LEU A 46 -23.07 -4.97 -54.25
CA LEU A 46 -23.53 -5.60 -55.47
C LEU A 46 -24.07 -4.54 -56.44
N THR A 47 -23.52 -4.53 -57.65
CA THR A 47 -23.93 -3.63 -58.74
C THR A 47 -25.24 -4.02 -59.42
N SER A 48 -25.85 -5.14 -59.03
CA SER A 48 -27.15 -5.61 -59.53
C SER A 48 -27.92 -6.36 -58.43
N PRO A 49 -29.27 -6.24 -58.37
CA PRO A 49 -30.08 -7.05 -57.47
C PRO A 49 -29.95 -8.55 -57.80
N PRO A 50 -29.87 -9.44 -56.80
CA PRO A 50 -29.93 -10.88 -57.06
C PRO A 50 -31.28 -11.19 -57.72
N THR A 51 -31.25 -11.77 -58.91
CA THR A 51 -32.42 -11.86 -59.81
C THR A 51 -33.37 -13.02 -59.47
N GLU A 52 -33.20 -13.73 -58.34
CA GLU A 52 -34.06 -14.89 -58.05
C GLU A 52 -34.56 -14.92 -56.62
N GLU A 53 -35.89 -14.81 -56.46
CA GLU A 53 -36.62 -15.30 -55.29
C GLU A 53 -36.66 -16.83 -55.35
N GLY A 54 -35.55 -17.47 -54.99
CA GLY A 54 -35.45 -18.93 -54.94
C GLY A 54 -36.30 -19.50 -53.80
N SER A 55 -37.24 -20.38 -54.13
CA SER A 55 -38.05 -21.14 -53.16
C SER A 55 -37.15 -21.92 -52.21
N LEU A 56 -37.48 -21.94 -50.91
CA LEU A 56 -36.74 -22.67 -49.85
C LEU A 56 -36.48 -24.15 -50.17
N THR A 57 -37.31 -24.77 -51.01
CA THR A 57 -37.13 -26.13 -51.50
C THR A 57 -35.92 -26.29 -52.43
N ASP A 58 -35.58 -25.27 -53.23
CA ASP A 58 -34.39 -25.29 -54.10
C ASP A 58 -33.08 -25.10 -53.32
N ILE A 59 -33.15 -24.50 -52.12
CA ILE A 59 -32.01 -24.38 -51.21
C ILE A 59 -31.69 -25.72 -50.52
N LEU A 60 -32.73 -26.50 -50.16
CA LEU A 60 -32.58 -27.80 -49.49
C LEU A 60 -32.13 -28.91 -50.45
N ILE A 61 -32.63 -28.87 -51.69
CA ILE A 61 -32.27 -29.84 -52.73
C ILE A 61 -31.06 -29.25 -53.46
N ARG A 62 -29.87 -29.53 -52.94
CA ARG A 62 -28.53 -29.19 -53.47
C ARG A 62 -28.39 -29.43 -54.98
N LYS A 63 -29.00 -28.59 -55.80
CA LYS A 63 -28.76 -28.46 -57.22
C LYS A 63 -27.82 -27.27 -57.34
N PRO A 64 -26.56 -27.45 -57.76
CA PRO A 64 -25.71 -26.30 -58.02
C PRO A 64 -26.37 -25.55 -59.18
N SER A 65 -27.00 -24.41 -58.89
CA SER A 65 -27.46 -23.49 -59.93
C SER A 65 -26.23 -23.08 -60.72
N SER A 66 -26.05 -23.71 -61.88
CA SER A 66 -25.12 -23.28 -62.93
C SER A 66 -25.61 -21.96 -63.52
N SER A 67 -25.56 -20.90 -62.73
CA SER A 67 -25.66 -19.50 -63.15
C SER A 67 -25.35 -18.63 -61.92
N SER A 68 -24.15 -18.77 -61.37
CA SER A 68 -23.60 -17.70 -60.54
C SER A 68 -23.12 -16.64 -61.51
N ALA A 69 -23.95 -15.66 -61.80
CA ALA A 69 -23.44 -14.37 -62.24
C ALA A 69 -22.45 -13.96 -61.16
N HIS A 70 -21.14 -14.05 -61.47
CA HIS A 70 -20.08 -13.68 -60.57
C HIS A 70 -20.41 -12.27 -60.06
N ALA A 71 -20.84 -12.17 -58.81
CA ALA A 71 -20.85 -10.92 -58.06
C ALA A 71 -19.39 -10.47 -58.02
N THR A 72 -18.98 -9.76 -59.07
CA THR A 72 -17.58 -9.47 -59.34
C THR A 72 -17.26 -8.28 -58.47
N VAL A 73 -16.84 -8.57 -57.24
CA VAL A 73 -16.40 -7.56 -56.28
C VAL A 73 -15.29 -6.77 -56.94
N ASN A 74 -15.41 -5.45 -56.95
CA ASN A 74 -14.41 -4.61 -57.61
C ASN A 74 -13.04 -4.83 -56.94
N PRO A 75 -12.05 -5.39 -57.64
CA PRO A 75 -10.76 -5.76 -57.03
C PRO A 75 -10.02 -4.54 -56.47
N LYS A 76 -10.27 -3.34 -57.01
CA LYS A 76 -9.70 -2.09 -56.51
C LYS A 76 -10.25 -1.71 -55.13
N VAL A 77 -11.56 -1.86 -54.92
CA VAL A 77 -12.22 -1.60 -53.63
C VAL A 77 -11.75 -2.60 -52.58
N LEU A 78 -11.57 -3.86 -52.98
CA LEU A 78 -11.04 -4.90 -52.10
C LEU A 78 -9.60 -4.58 -51.66
N LEU A 79 -8.74 -4.13 -52.58
CA LEU A 79 -7.37 -3.74 -52.28
C LEU A 79 -7.31 -2.54 -51.31
N GLU A 80 -8.18 -1.55 -51.53
CA GLU A 80 -8.30 -0.36 -50.68
C GLU A 80 -8.78 -0.73 -49.27
N LEU A 81 -9.75 -1.64 -49.15
CA LEU A 81 -10.23 -2.15 -47.87
C LEU A 81 -9.14 -2.91 -47.11
N PHE A 82 -8.36 -3.75 -47.79
CA PHE A 82 -7.23 -4.45 -47.18
C PHE A 82 -6.12 -3.49 -46.76
N SER A 83 -5.87 -2.43 -47.53
CA SER A 83 -4.88 -1.40 -47.19
C SER A 83 -5.32 -0.63 -45.95
N LEU A 84 -6.57 -0.17 -45.91
CA LEU A 84 -7.15 0.51 -44.74
C LEU A 84 -7.16 -0.39 -43.50
N PHE A 85 -7.48 -1.68 -43.66
CA PHE A 85 -7.45 -2.63 -42.55
C PHE A 85 -6.03 -2.87 -42.05
N ARG A 86 -5.04 -2.94 -42.95
CA ARG A 86 -3.62 -3.09 -42.57
C ARG A 86 -3.10 -1.87 -41.83
N GLU A 87 -3.38 -0.67 -42.32
CA GLU A 87 -3.02 0.56 -41.64
C GLU A 87 -3.65 0.64 -40.24
N TRP A 88 -4.93 0.29 -40.13
CA TRP A 88 -5.60 0.22 -38.82
C TRP A 88 -4.98 -0.83 -37.89
N GLN A 89 -4.62 -2.01 -38.41
CA GLN A 89 -3.93 -3.04 -37.62
C GLN A 89 -2.57 -2.56 -37.12
N ASP A 90 -1.80 -1.90 -37.98
CA ASP A 90 -0.47 -1.37 -37.63
C ASP A 90 -0.58 -0.26 -36.58
N GLU A 91 -1.56 0.65 -36.72
CA GLU A 91 -1.84 1.70 -35.75
C GLU A 91 -2.21 1.10 -34.38
N LYS A 92 -3.07 0.08 -34.36
CA LYS A 92 -3.47 -0.61 -33.12
C LYS A 92 -2.30 -1.34 -32.47
N ALA A 93 -1.46 -2.01 -33.26
CA ALA A 93 -0.26 -2.65 -32.75
C ALA A 93 0.68 -1.63 -32.11
N GLN A 94 0.90 -0.49 -32.77
CA GLN A 94 1.74 0.59 -32.24
C GLN A 94 1.17 1.18 -30.94
N GLU A 95 -0.15 1.39 -30.86
CA GLU A 95 -0.82 1.89 -29.65
C GLU A 95 -0.67 0.90 -28.48
N ILE A 96 -0.78 -0.41 -28.74
CA ILE A 96 -0.58 -1.46 -27.75
C ILE A 96 0.88 -1.48 -27.27
N SER A 97 1.83 -1.47 -28.19
CA SER A 97 3.27 -1.48 -27.85
C SER A 97 3.64 -0.28 -26.99
N LYS A 98 3.16 0.92 -27.35
CA LYS A 98 3.41 2.13 -26.54
C LYS A 98 2.84 2.01 -25.13
N LYS A 99 1.61 1.51 -24.99
CA LYS A 99 1.01 1.30 -23.66
C LYS A 99 1.75 0.25 -22.84
N GLN A 100 2.22 -0.83 -23.48
CA GLN A 100 3.03 -1.84 -22.80
C GLN A 100 4.34 -1.27 -22.28
N GLU A 101 5.04 -0.49 -23.10
CA GLU A 101 6.28 0.20 -22.71
C GLU A 101 6.04 1.18 -21.53
N GLU A 102 4.95 1.96 -21.57
CA GLU A 102 4.60 2.85 -20.46
C GLU A 102 4.29 2.09 -19.15
N ILE A 103 3.67 0.92 -19.26
CA ILE A 103 3.37 0.06 -18.09
C ILE A 103 4.66 -0.56 -17.55
N GLU A 104 5.54 -1.06 -18.41
CA GLU A 104 6.83 -1.64 -18.03
C GLU A 104 7.69 -0.63 -17.27
N ASN A 105 7.83 0.59 -17.81
CA ASN A 105 8.54 1.69 -17.14
C ASN A 105 7.95 2.01 -15.75
N LYS A 106 6.62 1.99 -15.60
CA LYS A 106 5.96 2.20 -14.29
C LYS A 106 6.24 1.06 -13.32
N ILE A 107 6.27 -0.17 -13.80
CA ILE A 107 6.58 -1.36 -12.98
C ILE A 107 8.03 -1.27 -12.48
N GLU A 108 8.99 -0.94 -13.34
CA GLU A 108 10.40 -0.79 -12.96
C GLU A 108 10.59 0.28 -11.88
N VAL A 109 9.94 1.44 -12.04
CA VAL A 109 9.99 2.52 -11.05
C VAL A 109 9.35 2.08 -9.74
N ALA A 110 8.21 1.39 -9.79
CA ALA A 110 7.52 0.89 -8.60
C ALA A 110 8.37 -0.15 -7.84
N ASP A 111 9.04 -1.07 -8.55
CA ASP A 111 9.92 -2.08 -7.96
C ASP A 111 11.15 -1.44 -7.31
N ALA A 112 11.78 -0.48 -7.98
CA ALA A 112 12.90 0.29 -7.43
C ALA A 112 12.50 1.06 -6.16
N LEU A 113 11.30 1.63 -6.13
CA LEU A 113 10.76 2.32 -4.95
C LEU A 113 10.43 1.34 -3.82
N ALA A 114 9.80 0.20 -4.12
CA ALA A 114 9.47 -0.83 -3.14
C ALA A 114 10.72 -1.36 -2.45
N THR A 115 11.77 -1.65 -3.22
CA THR A 115 13.07 -2.11 -2.69
C THR A 115 13.71 -1.06 -1.78
N LYS A 116 13.71 0.22 -2.18
CA LYS A 116 14.23 1.32 -1.35
C LYS A 116 13.44 1.49 -0.07
N LEU A 117 12.11 1.36 -0.13
CA LEU A 117 11.24 1.46 1.04
C LEU A 117 11.53 0.33 2.02
N LEU A 118 11.63 -0.91 1.53
CA LEU A 118 11.97 -2.07 2.34
C LEU A 118 13.35 -1.92 3.02
N GLN A 119 14.35 -1.42 2.28
CA GLN A 119 15.68 -1.15 2.83
C GLN A 119 15.62 -0.11 3.96
N ARG A 120 14.92 1.00 3.75
CA ARG A 120 14.73 2.05 4.78
C ARG A 120 14.01 1.50 6.01
N PHE A 121 12.97 0.71 5.81
CA PHE A 121 12.21 0.10 6.90
C PHE A 121 13.09 -0.84 7.72
N ASN A 122 13.84 -1.74 7.09
CA ASN A 122 14.74 -2.65 7.78
C ASN A 122 15.83 -1.91 8.57
N TYR A 123 16.41 -0.85 8.00
CA TYR A 123 17.36 -0.01 8.72
C TYR A 123 16.73 0.67 9.95
N SER A 124 15.51 1.21 9.80
CA SER A 124 14.76 1.82 10.90
C SER A 124 14.47 0.81 12.01
N VAL A 125 14.02 -0.40 11.65
CA VAL A 125 13.75 -1.48 12.60
C VAL A 125 15.02 -1.89 13.35
N SER A 126 16.14 -2.05 12.65
CA SER A 126 17.43 -2.35 13.29
C SER A 126 17.85 -1.26 14.26
N THR A 127 17.75 0.01 13.85
CA THR A 127 18.10 1.17 14.70
C THR A 127 17.21 1.25 15.93
N MET A 128 15.91 1.02 15.77
CA MET A 128 14.95 0.98 16.88
C MET A 128 15.25 -0.17 17.84
N LYS A 129 15.61 -1.35 17.32
CA LYS A 129 16.02 -2.49 18.14
C LYS A 129 17.27 -2.19 18.97
N THR A 130 18.29 -1.60 18.35
CA THR A 130 19.52 -1.17 19.06
C THR A 130 19.22 -0.11 20.11
N THR A 131 18.38 0.88 19.79
CA THR A 131 18.00 1.93 20.75
C THR A 131 17.21 1.35 21.94
N SER A 132 16.29 0.43 21.67
CA SER A 132 15.53 -0.28 22.70
C SER A 132 16.46 -1.08 23.63
N GLN A 133 17.44 -1.78 23.07
CA GLN A 133 18.45 -2.50 23.85
C GLN A 133 19.24 -1.56 24.78
N HIS A 134 19.75 -0.45 24.25
CA HIS A 134 20.47 0.54 25.07
C HIS A 134 19.59 1.16 26.15
N LEU A 135 18.32 1.45 25.86
CA LEU A 135 17.38 1.95 26.88
C LEU A 135 17.12 0.91 27.98
N SER A 136 17.04 -0.37 27.64
CA SER A 136 16.93 -1.45 28.63
C SER A 136 18.16 -1.52 29.54
N GLU A 137 19.36 -1.34 28.98
CA GLU A 137 20.61 -1.31 29.76
C GLU A 137 20.66 -0.08 30.69
N VAL A 138 20.23 1.08 30.20
CA VAL A 138 20.11 2.31 31.02
C VAL A 138 19.10 2.11 32.14
N HIS A 139 17.98 1.44 31.89
CA HIS A 139 17.00 1.14 32.92
C HIS A 139 17.58 0.25 34.03
N ALA A 140 18.33 -0.79 33.67
CA ALA A 140 19.01 -1.64 34.65
C ALA A 140 19.99 -0.83 35.52
N LEU A 141 20.83 0.01 34.91
CA LEU A 141 21.76 0.89 35.63
C LEU A 141 21.04 1.88 36.55
N GLN A 142 19.90 2.43 36.11
CA GLN A 142 19.10 3.33 36.93
C GLN A 142 18.60 2.64 38.22
N VAL A 143 18.22 1.37 38.14
CA VAL A 143 17.81 0.57 39.31
C VAL A 143 18.99 0.36 40.25
N GLU A 144 20.16 -0.05 39.74
CA GLU A 144 21.37 -0.25 40.56
C GLU A 144 21.83 1.02 41.27
N ILE A 145 21.79 2.17 40.59
CA ILE A 145 22.10 3.48 41.18
C ILE A 145 21.09 3.82 42.29
N GLY A 146 19.81 3.52 42.09
CA GLY A 146 18.77 3.71 43.09
C GLY A 146 19.03 2.87 44.35
N GLU A 147 19.38 1.60 44.17
CA GLU A 147 19.70 0.69 45.28
C GLU A 147 20.96 1.15 46.03
N LEU A 148 22.02 1.50 45.31
CA LEU A 148 23.27 2.00 45.89
C LEU A 148 23.04 3.29 46.69
N LYS A 149 22.22 4.21 46.17
CA LYS A 149 21.81 5.42 46.87
C LYS A 149 21.05 5.08 48.17
N GLY A 150 20.17 4.08 48.12
CA GLY A 150 19.48 3.56 49.31
C GLY A 150 20.45 3.06 50.38
N ARG A 151 21.38 2.17 49.99
CA ARG A 151 22.42 1.63 50.88
C ARG A 151 23.32 2.74 51.46
N LEU A 152 23.72 3.71 50.65
CA LEU A 152 24.52 4.84 51.13
C LEU A 152 23.75 5.70 52.14
N THR A 153 22.46 5.94 51.90
CA THR A 153 21.61 6.69 52.82
C THR A 153 21.49 5.96 54.16
N GLU A 154 21.36 4.64 54.14
CA GLU A 154 21.35 3.81 55.34
C GLU A 154 22.68 3.90 56.11
N VAL A 155 23.82 3.80 55.41
CA VAL A 155 25.16 3.93 56.02
C VAL A 155 25.35 5.32 56.65
N ILE A 156 24.97 6.40 55.96
CA ILE A 156 25.04 7.76 56.49
C ILE A 156 24.16 7.89 57.75
N SER A 157 22.94 7.35 57.72
CA SER A 157 22.03 7.34 58.87
C SER A 157 22.60 6.55 60.06
N ASN A 158 23.20 5.38 59.78
CA ASN A 158 23.87 4.58 60.80
C ASN A 158 25.05 5.33 61.43
N CYS A 159 25.90 5.95 60.61
CA CYS A 159 27.00 6.80 61.06
C CYS A 159 26.50 8.00 61.88
N ASP A 160 25.41 8.65 61.47
CA ASP A 160 24.79 9.76 62.22
C ASP A 160 24.27 9.30 63.58
N ALA A 161 23.58 8.16 63.64
CA ALA A 161 23.12 7.54 64.88
C ALA A 161 24.29 7.17 65.80
N LEU A 162 25.41 6.67 65.24
CA LEU A 162 26.63 6.40 65.98
C LEU A 162 27.25 7.70 66.51
N CYS A 163 27.32 8.75 65.70
CA CYS A 163 27.82 10.07 66.11
C CYS A 163 27.02 10.63 67.28
N LYS A 164 25.68 10.54 67.21
CA LYS A 164 24.78 10.95 68.31
C LYS A 164 25.03 10.14 69.58
N ARG A 165 25.22 8.82 69.46
CA ARG A 165 25.52 7.94 70.61
C ARG A 165 26.86 8.27 71.27
N ILE A 166 27.89 8.56 70.48
CA ILE A 166 29.19 9.00 71.01
C ILE A 166 29.06 10.35 71.73
N ALA A 167 28.23 11.26 71.22
CA ALA A 167 27.99 12.54 71.89
C ALA A 167 27.31 12.38 73.26
N THR A 168 26.37 11.43 73.41
CA THR A 168 25.63 11.21 74.67
C THR A 168 26.37 10.31 75.67
N GLU A 169 26.92 9.20 75.19
CA GLU A 169 27.44 8.10 76.01
C GLU A 169 28.96 7.90 75.87
N GLY A 170 29.61 8.59 74.93
CA GLY A 170 31.01 8.35 74.61
C GLY A 170 32.01 8.92 75.64
N PRO A 171 33.30 8.51 75.55
CA PRO A 171 34.39 9.07 76.35
C PRO A 171 34.56 10.58 76.12
N GLN A 172 34.96 11.31 77.16
CA GLN A 172 35.01 12.78 77.15
C GLN A 172 35.90 13.36 76.04
N SER A 173 37.00 12.67 75.68
CA SER A 173 37.89 13.03 74.57
C SER A 173 37.26 12.93 73.18
N LEU A 174 36.23 12.10 73.00
CA LEU A 174 35.55 11.89 71.71
C LEU A 174 34.34 12.81 71.54
N ARG A 175 33.70 13.22 72.64
CA ARG A 175 32.54 14.12 72.62
C ARG A 175 32.83 15.48 71.97
N SER A 176 34.05 15.99 72.12
CA SER A 176 34.46 17.26 71.51
C SER A 176 34.90 17.13 70.04
N SER A 177 35.16 15.92 69.56
CA SER A 177 35.73 15.68 68.22
C SER A 177 34.70 15.27 67.16
N VAL A 178 33.53 14.75 67.55
CA VAL A 178 32.54 14.19 66.62
C VAL A 178 31.56 15.28 66.15
N LYS A 179 31.41 15.43 64.83
CA LYS A 179 30.35 16.23 64.19
C LYS A 179 29.43 15.31 63.39
N PRO A 180 28.10 15.34 63.61
CA PRO A 180 27.16 14.58 62.80
C PRO A 180 27.14 15.04 61.34
N PHE A 181 26.80 14.12 60.42
CA PHE A 181 26.72 14.42 59.00
C PHE A 181 25.42 15.20 58.71
N ALA A 182 25.53 16.50 58.44
CA ALA A 182 24.39 17.29 57.99
C ALA A 182 24.14 17.02 56.50
N VAL A 183 23.07 16.27 56.19
CA VAL A 183 22.59 16.12 54.80
C VAL A 183 21.89 17.42 54.40
N SER A 184 22.53 18.23 53.57
CA SER A 184 21.87 19.38 52.94
C SER A 184 20.90 18.86 51.89
N THR A 185 19.61 18.81 52.22
CA THR A 185 18.51 18.68 51.26
C THR A 185 18.40 19.99 50.47
N ALA A 186 19.32 20.21 49.54
CA ALA A 186 19.19 21.27 48.54
C ALA A 186 18.83 20.63 47.19
N ASP A 187 17.57 20.85 46.81
CA ASP A 187 16.95 20.78 45.48
C ASP A 187 17.12 19.53 44.60
N SER A 188 16.01 18.77 44.54
CA SER A 188 15.69 17.77 43.52
C SER A 188 15.21 18.38 42.19
N ASP A 189 15.55 19.62 41.85
CA ASP A 189 15.14 20.25 40.60
C ASP A 189 16.29 20.35 39.60
N ILE A 190 16.71 19.21 39.06
CA ILE A 190 17.43 19.16 37.77
C ILE A 190 16.50 18.52 36.75
N ILE A 191 15.43 19.25 36.41
CA ILE A 191 14.71 19.06 35.15
C ILE A 191 15.66 19.50 34.04
N ARG A 192 16.37 18.54 33.44
CA ARG A 192 17.09 18.73 32.17
C ARG A 192 16.05 18.98 31.07
N LYS A 193 15.90 20.23 30.64
CA LYS A 193 15.27 20.56 29.35
C LYS A 193 16.14 19.97 28.22
N PRO A 194 15.59 19.22 27.25
CA PRO A 194 16.32 18.91 26.04
C PRO A 194 16.53 20.21 25.27
N ALA A 195 17.78 20.52 24.94
CA ALA A 195 18.13 21.65 24.10
C ALA A 195 17.50 21.48 22.72
N SER A 196 16.85 22.56 22.26
CA SER A 196 16.27 22.70 20.92
C SER A 196 17.24 22.28 19.82
N GLN A 197 16.64 21.64 18.80
CA GLN A 197 17.17 21.45 17.46
C GLN A 197 18.10 22.59 17.02
N GLN A 198 19.37 22.27 16.78
CA GLN A 198 20.20 23.06 15.88
C GLN A 198 20.01 22.53 14.47
N ASP A 199 19.31 23.35 13.71
CA ASP A 199 19.11 23.37 12.28
C ASP A 199 20.47 23.26 11.55
N LEU A 200 20.79 22.08 11.02
CA LEU A 200 21.99 21.86 10.22
C LEU A 200 21.71 22.31 8.78
N ARG A 201 21.90 23.61 8.58
CA ARG A 201 21.91 24.34 7.32
C ARG A 201 22.81 23.64 6.28
N ARG A 202 22.19 23.06 5.26
CA ARG A 202 22.83 22.56 4.03
C ARG A 202 23.40 23.73 3.21
N PRO A 203 24.68 23.72 2.79
CA PRO A 203 25.16 24.61 1.73
C PRO A 203 24.98 23.98 0.33
N PRO A 204 24.77 24.78 -0.73
CA PRO A 204 24.65 24.28 -2.09
C PRO A 204 26.05 23.98 -2.66
N LEU A 205 26.20 22.81 -3.28
CA LEU A 205 27.39 22.49 -4.08
C LEU A 205 27.01 22.59 -5.57
N THR A 206 27.80 23.42 -6.22
CA THR A 206 27.74 23.90 -7.58
C THR A 206 27.87 22.80 -8.62
N GLU A 207 27.10 22.99 -9.68
CA GLU A 207 27.14 22.37 -10.99
C GLU A 207 28.57 22.36 -11.57
N ASN A 208 29.11 21.17 -11.83
CA ASN A 208 30.28 20.98 -12.70
C ASN A 208 29.86 20.01 -13.81
N LYS A 209 29.79 20.55 -15.02
CA LYS A 209 29.66 19.82 -16.29
C LYS A 209 31.07 19.43 -16.77
N PRO A 210 31.29 18.21 -17.28
CA PRO A 210 32.46 17.93 -18.11
C PRO A 210 32.10 17.90 -19.59
N ASP A 211 33.06 18.35 -20.40
CA ASP A 211 33.15 18.23 -21.86
C ASP A 211 33.23 16.77 -22.34
#